data_AF-F9WMN5-F1
#
_entry.id   AF-F9WMN5-F1
#
_cell.length_a   1.000
_cell.length_b   1.000
_cell.length_c   1.000
_cell.angle_alpha   90.00
_cell.angle_beta   90.00
_cell.angle_gamma   90.00
#
_symmetry.space_group_name_H-M   'P 1'
#
loop_
_entity.id
_entity.type
_entity.pdbx_description
1 polymer ?
#
loop_
_entity_poly.entity_id
_entity_poly.type
_entity_poly.pdbx_seq_one_letter_code
_entity_poly.pdbx_strand_id
1 'polypeptide(L)'
;MVERILTKDNCHKISNVSKMLSDYAEKLNGDTTNLTDWKMGMLKMIQTTYNTTQNNENTCLRIFTASPERVNHVMDAVTTLSERLIVVMKKIDEALLTMKNAEANITAANQSMESMAMTMLNSLKQNGTALCDMLQRHEAVWSKLNKTKQTLKEVSQRAGNASASADKTKSAITASGKLVDGASKAVKTLSQPGGLFAPNGLAISNNVTAAMENMKKAGEASEQAVQSSGEVSLVVRSTESEMSTGYKKMEELGNNLRQRLREINITTSSVSASECNNKLSELLDGTHTEALRFATKLNVSELLKANETLRGLEAQAEKISNNVTSINAKLEVAARNLKEATELDRSAAAAAEAAVAEALKHLMGRMCTIANKLRVLQNNLTLLNTDARSMKKSVSEEEARAATALKNADGSSDMSPHVEEGFALAVRMTALLDRELERSSAQIEKVTASHAAAKLKGVRSDNANVFDAIRDAVAGIFAGTHEKLSEDVCAPSATGELVKKLRTDNGYPLLGNASAVTELGHFATKMSAELASTVKRVSTATVRAAEANKALAEAVRRARKEAAWRRCPPLYRQLLSALSGKW
;
A
#
# COMPACT_ATOMS: atom_id res chain seq x y z
N MET A 1 -75.45 21.02 92.54
CA MET A 1 -76.45 20.36 93.39
C MET A 1 -76.45 21.08 94.74
N VAL A 2 -77.39 22.00 94.96
CA VAL A 2 -77.57 22.71 96.24
C VAL A 2 -78.97 22.30 96.72
N GLU A 3 -79.04 21.50 97.79
CA GLU A 3 -80.32 21.09 98.36
C GLU A 3 -81.08 22.30 98.92
N ARG A 4 -82.38 22.36 98.57
CA ARG A 4 -83.34 23.39 99.02
C ARG A 4 -83.41 23.43 100.54
N ILE A 5 -83.07 24.57 101.14
CA ILE A 5 -83.37 24.85 102.55
C ILE A 5 -84.84 25.29 102.62
N LEU A 6 -85.71 24.44 103.19
CA LEU A 6 -87.12 24.78 103.47
C LEU A 6 -87.25 25.50 104.81
N THR A 7 -87.91 26.66 104.81
CA THR A 7 -88.27 27.42 106.02
C THR A 7 -89.78 27.33 106.26
N LYS A 8 -90.21 27.10 107.51
CA LYS A 8 -91.63 27.18 107.91
C LYS A 8 -91.97 28.60 108.38
N ASP A 9 -92.65 29.33 107.49
CA ASP A 9 -93.73 30.32 107.64
C ASP A 9 -93.72 31.39 108.75
N ASN A 10 -93.13 32.54 108.42
CA ASN A 10 -93.73 33.90 108.33
C ASN A 10 -92.64 34.99 108.43
N CYS A 11 -91.66 34.96 107.52
CA CYS A 11 -90.71 36.06 107.32
C CYS A 11 -91.17 36.94 106.15
N HIS A 12 -91.72 38.12 106.44
CA HIS A 12 -91.99 39.13 105.42
C HIS A 12 -90.70 39.85 104.99
N LYS A 13 -90.45 39.88 103.67
CA LYS A 13 -89.53 40.77 102.92
C LYS A 13 -88.13 40.98 103.51
N ILE A 14 -87.33 39.93 103.60
CA ILE A 14 -85.86 40.03 103.69
C ILE A 14 -85.26 39.06 102.65
N SER A 15 -84.22 39.50 101.95
CA SER A 15 -83.70 38.97 100.66
C SER A 15 -83.64 37.44 100.50
N ASN A 16 -84.08 36.93 99.34
CA ASN A 16 -83.94 35.51 98.98
C ASN A 16 -82.49 35.22 98.53
N VAL A 17 -81.61 35.07 99.51
CA VAL A 17 -80.18 34.75 99.38
C VAL A 17 -79.92 33.52 98.51
N SER A 18 -80.74 32.47 98.65
CA SER A 18 -80.56 31.23 97.88
C SER A 18 -80.73 31.47 96.39
N LYS A 19 -81.72 32.28 95.99
CA LYS A 19 -81.92 32.66 94.60
C LYS A 19 -80.74 33.50 94.08
N MET A 20 -80.27 34.48 94.86
CA MET A 20 -79.15 35.34 94.46
C MET A 20 -77.84 34.57 94.23
N LEU A 21 -77.52 33.61 95.11
CA LEU A 21 -76.35 32.73 94.94
C LEU A 21 -76.52 31.78 93.75
N SER A 22 -77.75 31.28 93.50
CA SER A 22 -78.06 30.44 92.34
C SER A 22 -77.92 31.22 91.02
N ASP A 23 -78.51 32.42 90.95
CA ASP A 23 -78.46 33.29 89.76
C ASP A 23 -77.00 33.70 89.44
N TYR A 24 -76.15 33.90 90.46
CA TYR A 24 -74.72 34.16 90.24
C TYR A 24 -73.97 32.90 89.80
N ALA A 25 -74.32 31.73 90.34
CA ALA A 25 -73.74 30.46 89.94
C ALA A 25 -74.06 30.11 88.47
N GLU A 26 -75.26 30.44 87.99
CA GLU A 26 -75.66 30.25 86.59
C GLU A 26 -74.82 31.05 85.59
N LYS A 27 -74.16 32.14 86.00
CA LYS A 27 -73.23 32.88 85.14
C LYS A 27 -72.02 32.04 84.70
N LEU A 28 -71.73 30.95 85.41
CA LEU A 28 -70.68 30.01 85.02
C LEU A 28 -70.96 29.32 83.69
N ASN A 29 -72.24 29.20 83.29
CA ASN A 29 -72.67 28.58 82.03
C ASN A 29 -72.52 29.50 80.80
N GLY A 30 -71.95 30.71 80.96
CA GLY A 30 -71.69 31.61 79.84
C GLY A 30 -70.36 31.30 79.15
N ASP A 31 -70.37 31.15 77.83
CA ASP A 31 -69.19 30.80 77.01
C ASP A 31 -68.04 31.84 77.07
N THR A 32 -68.30 33.04 77.58
CA THR A 32 -67.32 34.14 77.73
C THR A 32 -66.98 34.46 79.19
N THR A 33 -67.43 33.64 80.13
CA THR A 33 -67.23 33.92 81.56
C THR A 33 -65.79 33.65 81.96
N ASN A 34 -65.05 34.70 82.35
CA ASN A 34 -63.74 34.54 82.96
C ASN A 34 -63.89 33.84 84.32
N LEU A 35 -63.38 32.61 84.41
CA LEU A 35 -63.50 31.77 85.61
C LEU A 35 -62.86 32.40 86.86
N THR A 36 -61.80 33.19 86.69
CA THR A 36 -61.15 33.89 87.80
C THR A 36 -62.06 35.00 88.35
N ASP A 37 -62.68 35.76 87.45
CA ASP A 37 -63.61 36.84 87.81
C ASP A 37 -64.89 36.28 88.40
N TRP A 38 -65.40 35.17 87.85
CA TRP A 38 -66.56 34.47 88.39
C TRP A 38 -66.28 33.91 89.80
N LYS A 39 -65.13 33.27 90.03
CA LYS A 39 -64.69 32.79 91.36
C LYS A 39 -64.67 33.94 92.37
N MET A 40 -63.98 35.03 92.05
CA MET A 40 -63.88 36.19 92.93
C MET A 40 -65.26 36.78 93.23
N GLY A 41 -66.11 36.87 92.22
CA GLY A 41 -67.47 37.35 92.34
C GLY A 41 -68.37 36.46 93.21
N MET A 42 -68.28 35.14 93.05
CA MET A 42 -69.05 34.16 93.82
C MET A 42 -68.61 34.15 95.30
N LEU A 43 -67.30 34.18 95.57
CA LEU A 43 -66.76 34.29 96.93
C LEU A 43 -67.19 35.60 97.60
N LYS A 44 -67.11 36.71 96.87
CA LYS A 44 -67.59 38.02 97.35
C LYS A 44 -69.09 37.98 97.64
N MET A 45 -69.89 37.36 96.78
CA MET A 45 -71.34 37.23 96.96
C MET A 45 -71.67 36.38 98.20
N ILE A 46 -70.97 35.27 98.43
CA ILE A 46 -71.09 34.44 99.65
C ILE A 46 -70.67 35.24 100.89
N GLN A 47 -69.58 36.01 100.84
CA GLN A 47 -69.10 36.82 101.97
C GLN A 47 -70.06 37.96 102.30
N THR A 48 -70.48 38.71 101.30
CA THR A 48 -71.45 39.81 101.47
C THR A 48 -72.74 39.28 102.03
N THR A 49 -73.21 38.13 101.54
CA THR A 49 -74.37 37.43 102.08
C THR A 49 -74.16 37.06 103.54
N TYR A 50 -73.05 36.41 103.89
CA TYR A 50 -72.73 36.06 105.28
C TYR A 50 -72.72 37.27 106.21
N ASN A 51 -71.98 38.32 105.87
CA ASN A 51 -71.86 39.55 106.66
C ASN A 51 -73.22 40.26 106.83
N THR A 52 -74.06 40.27 105.79
CA THR A 52 -75.40 40.89 105.83
C THR A 52 -76.36 40.09 106.71
N THR A 53 -76.19 38.77 106.78
CA THR A 53 -77.06 37.87 107.56
C THR A 53 -76.62 37.78 109.02
N GLN A 54 -75.33 37.94 109.32
CA GLN A 54 -74.76 37.91 110.68
C GLN A 54 -75.12 39.15 111.51
N ASN A 55 -75.21 40.32 110.86
CA ASN A 55 -75.49 41.61 111.51
C ASN A 55 -76.98 41.93 111.68
N ASN A 56 -77.87 40.98 111.36
CA ASN A 56 -79.31 41.21 111.36
C ASN A 56 -79.98 40.28 112.38
N GLU A 57 -80.32 40.84 113.55
CA GLU A 57 -80.93 40.13 114.70
C GLU A 57 -82.30 39.51 114.37
N ASN A 58 -82.93 39.87 113.23
CA ASN A 58 -84.24 39.36 112.81
C ASN A 58 -84.21 38.25 111.74
N THR A 59 -83.09 37.53 111.58
CA THR A 59 -82.94 36.56 110.47
C THR A 59 -83.07 35.09 110.89
N CYS A 60 -84.02 34.37 110.26
CA CYS A 60 -84.42 32.98 110.59
C CYS A 60 -83.52 31.86 110.03
N LEU A 61 -82.19 32.02 110.00
CA LEU A 61 -81.28 30.99 109.50
C LEU A 61 -80.14 30.70 110.49
N ARG A 62 -80.39 29.72 111.38
CA ARG A 62 -79.42 29.19 112.37
C ARG A 62 -78.15 28.64 111.72
N ILE A 63 -78.15 28.32 110.42
CA ILE A 63 -76.98 27.79 109.69
C ILE A 63 -75.85 28.82 109.56
N PHE A 64 -76.18 30.10 109.38
CA PHE A 64 -75.17 31.16 109.21
C PHE A 64 -74.79 31.82 110.54
N THR A 65 -75.67 31.79 111.54
CA THR A 65 -75.40 32.37 112.88
C THR A 65 -74.78 31.38 113.89
N ALA A 66 -74.96 30.06 113.72
CA ALA A 66 -74.47 29.07 114.69
C ALA A 66 -73.19 28.31 114.29
N SER A 67 -72.68 28.46 113.05
CA SER A 67 -71.47 27.73 112.62
C SER A 67 -70.72 28.46 111.50
N PRO A 68 -69.86 29.44 111.84
CA PRO A 68 -68.95 30.11 110.89
C PRO A 68 -68.15 29.13 110.02
N GLU A 69 -67.82 27.97 110.59
CA GLU A 69 -67.11 26.86 109.94
C GLU A 69 -67.80 26.35 108.66
N ARG A 70 -69.15 26.35 108.61
CA ARG A 70 -69.87 25.85 107.43
C ARG A 70 -69.78 26.79 106.23
N VAL A 71 -69.70 28.11 106.48
CA VAL A 71 -69.55 29.12 105.42
C VAL A 71 -68.14 29.04 104.85
N ASN A 72 -67.15 28.91 105.72
CA ASN A 72 -65.76 28.68 105.32
C ASN A 72 -65.65 27.40 104.48
N HIS A 73 -66.34 26.31 104.85
CA HIS A 73 -66.39 25.10 104.02
C HIS A 73 -66.99 25.33 102.62
N VAL A 74 -68.05 26.13 102.50
CA VAL A 74 -68.66 26.44 101.19
C VAL A 74 -67.73 27.32 100.35
N MET A 75 -67.07 28.31 100.97
CA MET A 75 -66.08 29.16 100.30
C MET A 75 -64.85 28.37 99.86
N ASP A 76 -64.37 27.45 100.69
CA ASP A 76 -63.25 26.56 100.35
C ASP A 76 -63.65 25.59 99.23
N ALA A 77 -64.88 25.07 99.24
CA ALA A 77 -65.38 24.22 98.17
C ALA A 77 -65.47 24.98 96.84
N VAL A 78 -66.01 26.20 96.84
CA VAL A 78 -66.05 27.07 95.66
C VAL A 78 -64.65 27.41 95.19
N THR A 79 -63.74 27.74 96.11
CA THR A 79 -62.33 28.05 95.81
C THR A 79 -61.64 26.85 95.16
N THR A 80 -61.72 25.68 95.78
CA THR A 80 -61.07 24.44 95.33
C THR A 80 -61.63 23.98 93.99
N LEU A 81 -62.95 23.99 93.80
CA LEU A 81 -63.57 23.54 92.55
C LEU A 81 -63.33 24.51 91.40
N SER A 82 -63.38 25.82 91.64
CA SER A 82 -63.07 26.82 90.61
C SER A 82 -61.59 26.82 90.23
N GLU A 83 -60.67 26.63 91.18
CA GLU A 83 -59.24 26.45 90.89
C GLU A 83 -59.00 25.20 90.05
N ARG A 84 -59.64 24.08 90.39
CA ARG A 84 -59.59 22.86 89.57
C ARG A 84 -60.13 23.12 88.17
N LEU A 85 -61.24 23.85 88.03
CA LEU A 85 -61.83 24.16 86.74
C LEU A 85 -60.95 25.09 85.90
N ILE A 86 -60.33 26.12 86.50
CA ILE A 86 -59.36 27.02 85.85
C ILE A 86 -58.15 26.22 85.35
N VAL A 87 -57.60 25.33 86.19
CA VAL A 87 -56.48 24.45 85.80
C VAL A 87 -56.89 23.51 84.65
N VAL A 88 -58.10 22.96 84.67
CA VAL A 88 -58.62 22.11 83.59
C VAL A 88 -58.81 22.89 82.30
N MET A 89 -59.40 24.09 82.33
CA MET A 89 -59.54 24.94 81.13
C MET A 89 -58.19 25.34 80.55
N LYS A 90 -57.22 25.73 81.38
CA LYS A 90 -55.86 26.02 80.92
C LYS A 90 -55.21 24.81 80.24
N LYS A 91 -55.38 23.61 80.81
CA LYS A 91 -54.93 22.36 80.18
C LYS A 91 -55.64 22.06 78.86
N ILE A 92 -56.93 22.38 78.74
CA ILE A 92 -57.70 22.23 77.49
C ILE A 92 -57.19 23.20 76.43
N ASP A 93 -56.94 24.46 76.76
CA ASP A 93 -56.38 25.45 75.83
C ASP A 93 -54.97 25.06 75.35
N GLU A 94 -54.11 24.60 76.26
CA GLU A 94 -52.79 24.05 75.93
C GLU A 94 -52.89 22.81 75.02
N ALA A 95 -53.86 21.92 75.26
CA ALA A 95 -54.12 20.76 74.42
C ALA A 95 -54.64 21.16 73.03
N LEU A 96 -55.55 22.13 72.93
CA LEU A 96 -56.08 22.64 71.65
C LEU A 96 -54.98 23.32 70.82
N LEU A 97 -54.10 24.09 71.47
CA LEU A 97 -52.93 24.69 70.82
C LEU A 97 -51.96 23.63 70.31
N THR A 98 -51.71 22.59 71.11
CA THR A 98 -50.88 21.44 70.72
C THR A 98 -51.48 20.71 69.52
N MET A 99 -52.80 20.53 69.50
CA MET A 99 -53.54 19.90 68.40
C MET A 99 -53.42 20.72 67.10
N LYS A 100 -53.59 22.05 67.15
CA LYS A 100 -53.39 22.93 65.98
C LYS A 100 -51.96 22.89 65.44
N ASN A 101 -50.97 22.89 66.34
CA ASN A 101 -49.57 22.76 65.94
C ASN A 101 -49.27 21.40 65.29
N ALA A 102 -49.86 20.32 65.83
CA ALA A 102 -49.76 18.98 65.25
C ALA A 102 -50.37 18.93 63.84
N GLU A 103 -51.55 19.52 63.64
CA GLU A 103 -52.23 19.58 62.34
C GLU A 103 -51.42 20.38 61.29
N ALA A 104 -50.86 21.52 61.68
CA ALA A 104 -49.97 22.31 60.83
C ALA A 104 -48.71 21.53 60.44
N ASN A 105 -48.08 20.83 61.41
CA ASN A 105 -46.91 20.00 61.16
C ASN A 105 -47.22 18.80 60.24
N ILE A 106 -48.37 18.15 60.42
CA ILE A 106 -48.83 17.05 59.55
C ILE A 106 -49.04 17.58 58.12
N THR A 107 -49.67 18.75 57.97
CA THR A 107 -49.91 19.36 56.65
C THR A 107 -48.59 19.69 55.95
N ALA A 108 -47.64 20.31 56.66
CA ALA A 108 -46.32 20.62 56.12
C ALA A 108 -45.53 19.35 55.75
N ALA A 109 -45.58 18.32 56.60
CA ALA A 109 -44.96 17.03 56.32
C ALA A 109 -45.57 16.35 55.07
N ASN A 110 -46.88 16.41 54.90
CA ASN A 110 -47.57 15.84 53.75
C ASN A 110 -47.19 16.55 52.44
N GLN A 111 -47.15 17.89 52.44
CA GLN A 111 -46.67 18.69 51.30
C GLN A 111 -45.21 18.38 50.94
N SER A 112 -44.35 18.23 51.96
CA SER A 112 -42.95 17.85 51.77
C SER A 112 -42.82 16.44 51.17
N MET A 113 -43.61 15.47 51.67
CA MET A 113 -43.66 14.11 51.12
C MET A 113 -44.14 14.09 49.67
N GLU A 114 -45.17 14.87 49.33
CA GLU A 114 -45.70 14.97 47.97
C GLU A 114 -44.66 15.57 47.00
N SER A 115 -43.98 16.64 47.42
CA SER A 115 -42.87 17.25 46.66
C SER A 115 -41.70 16.28 46.45
N MET A 116 -41.31 15.55 47.50
CA MET A 116 -40.25 14.54 47.43
C MET A 116 -40.65 13.39 46.50
N ALA A 117 -41.89 12.91 46.59
CA ALA A 117 -42.42 11.87 45.72
C ALA A 117 -42.42 12.31 44.25
N MET A 118 -42.88 13.53 43.96
CA MET A 118 -42.89 14.07 42.60
C MET A 118 -41.48 14.24 42.04
N THR A 119 -40.52 14.70 42.86
CA THR A 119 -39.11 14.81 42.48
C THR A 119 -38.50 13.46 42.15
N MET A 120 -38.76 12.43 42.96
CA MET A 120 -38.27 11.07 42.74
C MET A 120 -38.87 10.43 41.48
N LEU A 121 -40.17 10.64 41.23
CA LEU A 121 -40.83 10.18 40.00
C LEU A 121 -40.27 10.86 38.75
N ASN A 122 -40.07 12.17 38.80
CA ASN A 122 -39.44 12.91 37.71
C ASN A 122 -38.00 12.43 37.45
N SER A 123 -37.24 12.14 38.51
CA SER A 123 -35.89 11.58 38.39
C SER A 123 -35.91 10.18 37.77
N LEU A 124 -36.83 9.30 38.18
CA LEU A 124 -37.01 8.00 37.55
C LEU A 124 -37.38 8.12 36.08
N LYS A 125 -38.30 9.01 35.72
CA LYS A 125 -38.68 9.27 34.33
C LYS A 125 -37.49 9.71 33.49
N GLN A 126 -36.71 10.68 33.97
CA GLN A 126 -35.53 11.18 33.25
C GLN A 126 -34.44 10.09 33.12
N ASN A 127 -34.07 9.44 34.21
CA ASN A 127 -33.02 8.43 34.20
C ASN A 127 -33.44 7.16 33.44
N GLY A 128 -34.70 6.76 33.55
CA GLY A 128 -35.29 5.66 32.78
C GLY A 128 -35.28 5.96 31.28
N THR A 129 -35.66 7.18 30.88
CA THR A 129 -35.61 7.61 29.47
C THR A 129 -34.18 7.57 28.95
N ALA A 130 -33.21 8.09 29.72
CA ALA A 130 -31.80 8.04 29.36
C ALA A 130 -31.27 6.60 29.24
N LEU A 131 -31.74 5.68 30.09
CA LEU A 131 -31.41 4.26 30.02
C LEU A 131 -31.93 3.61 28.72
N CYS A 132 -33.18 3.89 28.34
CA CYS A 132 -33.75 3.40 27.09
C CYS A 132 -33.04 3.98 25.86
N ASP A 133 -32.69 5.26 25.89
CA ASP A 133 -31.93 5.92 24.82
C ASP A 133 -30.51 5.33 24.67
N MET A 134 -29.86 4.99 25.78
CA MET A 134 -28.57 4.29 25.76
C MET A 134 -28.65 2.89 25.17
N LEU A 135 -29.75 2.14 25.38
CA LEU A 135 -29.96 0.85 24.70
C LEU A 135 -30.09 1.04 23.20
N GLN A 136 -30.84 2.04 22.75
CA GLN A 136 -30.99 2.34 21.33
C GLN A 136 -29.64 2.66 20.67
N ARG A 137 -28.85 3.51 21.33
CA ARG A 137 -27.50 3.88 20.88
C ARG A 137 -26.55 2.68 20.91
N HIS A 138 -26.64 1.83 21.93
CA HIS A 138 -25.89 0.57 22.00
C HIS A 138 -26.19 -0.34 20.80
N GLU A 139 -27.47 -0.57 20.49
CA GLU A 139 -27.90 -1.36 19.33
C GLU A 139 -27.38 -0.75 18.02
N ALA A 140 -27.43 0.58 17.87
CA ALA A 140 -26.93 1.28 16.70
C ALA A 140 -25.42 1.10 16.53
N VAL A 141 -24.63 1.23 17.61
CA VAL A 141 -23.17 0.99 17.59
C VAL A 141 -22.88 -0.47 17.26
N TRP A 142 -23.61 -1.42 17.85
CA TRP A 142 -23.43 -2.86 17.58
C TRP A 142 -23.68 -3.19 16.10
N SER A 143 -24.78 -2.67 15.54
CA SER A 143 -25.13 -2.81 14.13
C SER A 143 -24.05 -2.22 13.22
N LYS A 144 -23.55 -1.02 13.56
CA LYS A 144 -22.45 -0.37 12.83
C LYS A 144 -21.16 -1.20 12.86
N LEU A 145 -20.74 -1.68 14.03
CA LEU A 145 -19.55 -2.53 14.16
C LEU A 145 -19.70 -3.83 13.34
N ASN A 146 -20.87 -4.46 13.33
CA ASN A 146 -21.13 -5.66 12.52
C ASN A 146 -20.99 -5.38 11.02
N LYS A 147 -21.55 -4.28 10.52
CA LYS A 147 -21.39 -3.87 9.11
C LYS A 147 -19.91 -3.62 8.81
N THR A 148 -19.23 -2.85 9.65
CA THR A 148 -17.81 -2.53 9.48
C THR A 148 -16.92 -3.77 9.55
N LYS A 149 -17.27 -4.79 10.36
CA LYS A 149 -16.56 -6.07 10.44
C LYS A 149 -16.64 -6.84 9.13
N GLN A 150 -17.81 -6.85 8.48
CA GLN A 150 -17.97 -7.49 7.17
C GLN A 150 -17.09 -6.81 6.12
N THR A 151 -17.13 -5.47 6.06
CA THR A 151 -16.25 -4.69 5.17
C THR A 151 -14.77 -4.91 5.49
N LEU A 152 -14.41 -4.96 6.77
CA LEU A 152 -13.03 -5.20 7.22
C LEU A 152 -12.51 -6.56 6.74
N LYS A 153 -13.35 -7.61 6.77
CA LYS A 153 -12.99 -8.94 6.28
C LYS A 153 -12.68 -8.91 4.77
N GLU A 154 -13.51 -8.23 3.98
CA GLU A 154 -13.31 -8.10 2.54
C GLU A 154 -12.04 -7.30 2.20
N VAL A 155 -11.79 -6.18 2.90
CA VAL A 155 -10.57 -5.39 2.67
C VAL A 155 -9.32 -6.09 3.19
N SER A 156 -9.41 -6.86 4.27
CA SER A 156 -8.32 -7.68 4.82
C SER A 156 -7.88 -8.76 3.81
N GLN A 157 -8.84 -9.45 3.19
CA GLN A 157 -8.54 -10.41 2.13
C GLN A 157 -7.89 -9.74 0.91
N ARG A 158 -8.40 -8.57 0.49
CA ARG A 158 -7.79 -7.80 -0.62
C ARG A 158 -6.38 -7.32 -0.27
N ALA A 159 -6.14 -6.89 0.97
CA ALA A 159 -4.81 -6.54 1.44
C ALA A 159 -3.83 -7.71 1.36
N GLY A 160 -4.24 -8.90 1.79
CA GLY A 160 -3.43 -10.13 1.66
C GLY A 160 -3.08 -10.44 0.20
N ASN A 161 -4.06 -10.38 -0.69
CA ASN A 161 -3.84 -10.58 -2.13
C ASN A 161 -2.92 -9.52 -2.74
N ALA A 162 -3.06 -8.26 -2.34
CA ALA A 162 -2.20 -7.16 -2.80
C ALA A 162 -0.74 -7.37 -2.35
N SER A 163 -0.53 -7.76 -1.09
CA SER A 163 0.81 -8.07 -0.57
C SER A 163 1.46 -9.22 -1.34
N ALA A 164 0.74 -10.34 -1.52
CA ALA A 164 1.25 -11.47 -2.29
C ALA A 164 1.55 -11.10 -3.75
N SER A 165 0.70 -10.26 -4.35
CA SER A 165 0.91 -9.75 -5.72
C SER A 165 2.14 -8.84 -5.80
N ALA A 166 2.38 -8.02 -4.77
CA ALA A 166 3.54 -7.15 -4.70
C ALA A 166 4.85 -7.94 -4.56
N ASP A 167 4.90 -8.93 -3.68
CA ASP A 167 6.08 -9.79 -3.52
C ASP A 167 6.39 -10.60 -4.80
N LYS A 168 5.33 -11.13 -5.44
CA LYS A 168 5.46 -11.83 -6.72
C LYS A 168 5.99 -10.90 -7.81
N THR A 169 5.44 -9.68 -7.89
CA THR A 169 5.85 -8.67 -8.89
C THR A 169 7.28 -8.22 -8.67
N LYS A 170 7.68 -7.94 -7.42
CA LYS A 170 9.07 -7.60 -7.07
C LYS A 170 10.05 -8.71 -7.45
N SER A 171 9.68 -9.97 -7.20
CA SER A 171 10.49 -11.13 -7.59
C SER A 171 10.62 -11.24 -9.12
N ALA A 172 9.52 -11.05 -9.85
CA ALA A 172 9.50 -11.06 -11.31
C ALA A 172 10.35 -9.94 -11.91
N ILE A 173 10.22 -8.70 -11.40
CA ILE A 173 11.01 -7.54 -11.81
C ILE A 173 12.49 -7.75 -11.50
N THR A 174 12.83 -8.35 -10.37
CA THR A 174 14.22 -8.69 -10.05
C THR A 174 14.80 -9.68 -11.06
N ALA A 175 14.03 -10.70 -11.45
CA ALA A 175 14.46 -11.68 -12.46
C ALA A 175 14.61 -11.02 -13.84
N SER A 176 13.62 -10.24 -14.27
CA SER A 176 13.62 -9.46 -15.51
C SER A 176 14.80 -8.47 -15.55
N GLY A 177 15.07 -7.79 -14.45
CA GLY A 177 16.18 -6.85 -14.31
C GLY A 177 17.54 -7.48 -14.54
N LYS A 178 17.76 -8.73 -14.09
CA LYS A 178 18.99 -9.47 -14.39
C LYS A 178 19.14 -9.75 -15.89
N LEU A 179 18.04 -10.08 -16.57
CA LEU A 179 18.03 -10.33 -18.02
C LEU A 179 18.29 -9.04 -18.79
N VAL A 180 17.62 -7.95 -18.43
CA VAL A 180 17.79 -6.62 -19.04
C VAL A 180 19.21 -6.07 -18.83
N ASP A 181 19.77 -6.19 -17.62
CA ASP A 181 21.15 -5.78 -17.33
C ASP A 181 22.16 -6.61 -18.12
N GLY A 182 21.99 -7.94 -18.16
CA GLY A 182 22.84 -8.84 -18.94
C GLY A 182 22.83 -8.50 -20.44
N ALA A 183 21.63 -8.29 -21.01
CA ALA A 183 21.46 -7.88 -22.40
C ALA A 183 22.07 -6.50 -22.69
N SER A 184 21.80 -5.53 -21.82
CA SER A 184 22.34 -4.18 -21.92
C SER A 184 23.87 -4.14 -21.88
N LYS A 185 24.49 -4.97 -21.02
CA LYS A 185 25.94 -5.11 -20.95
C LYS A 185 26.53 -5.74 -22.21
N ALA A 186 25.94 -6.82 -22.70
CA ALA A 186 26.37 -7.49 -23.94
C ALA A 186 26.33 -6.56 -25.15
N VAL A 187 25.30 -5.72 -25.25
CA VAL A 187 25.15 -4.74 -26.33
C VAL A 187 26.09 -3.53 -26.16
N LYS A 188 26.40 -3.13 -24.92
CA LYS A 188 27.35 -2.04 -24.64
C LYS A 188 28.80 -2.41 -24.99
N THR A 189 29.26 -3.62 -24.66
CA THR A 189 30.64 -4.06 -24.95
C THR A 189 30.95 -4.01 -26.45
N LEU A 190 29.95 -4.35 -27.25
CA LEU A 190 29.95 -4.28 -28.70
C LEU A 190 30.16 -2.87 -29.28
N SER A 191 29.75 -1.83 -28.53
CA SER A 191 29.71 -0.43 -28.98
C SER A 191 30.90 0.43 -28.50
N GLN A 192 31.88 -0.15 -27.80
CA GLN A 192 33.04 0.59 -27.27
C GLN A 192 34.04 1.03 -28.36
N PRO A 193 34.91 2.03 -28.12
CA PRO A 193 35.93 2.49 -29.07
C PRO A 193 36.88 1.35 -29.48
N GLY A 194 37.05 1.13 -30.80
CA GLY A 194 37.72 -0.06 -31.35
C GLY A 194 36.78 -1.27 -31.55
N GLY A 195 35.53 -1.15 -31.13
CA GLY A 195 34.44 -2.11 -31.31
C GLY A 195 33.85 -2.12 -32.71
N LEU A 196 32.84 -2.97 -32.90
CA LEU A 196 32.36 -3.35 -34.23
C LEU A 196 31.43 -2.33 -34.90
N PHE A 197 30.97 -1.30 -34.16
CA PHE A 197 29.88 -0.42 -34.59
C PHE A 197 30.26 1.09 -34.56
N ALA A 198 30.12 1.75 -35.71
CA ALA A 198 29.86 3.19 -35.90
C ALA A 198 29.26 3.38 -37.31
N PRO A 199 28.25 4.25 -37.57
CA PRO A 199 27.65 5.35 -36.80
C PRO A 199 26.23 5.06 -36.23
N ASN A 200 25.68 3.86 -36.40
CA ASN A 200 24.32 3.50 -35.90
C ASN A 200 24.25 3.23 -34.38
N GLY A 201 25.34 3.47 -33.63
CA GLY A 201 25.41 3.28 -32.18
C GLY A 201 24.44 4.15 -31.37
N LEU A 202 23.93 5.24 -31.95
CA LEU A 202 22.97 6.14 -31.31
C LEU A 202 21.64 5.45 -30.96
N ALA A 203 21.05 4.69 -31.89
CA ALA A 203 19.78 3.99 -31.63
C ALA A 203 19.93 2.86 -30.59
N ILE A 204 21.03 2.11 -30.69
CA ILE A 204 21.38 1.04 -29.74
C ILE A 204 21.61 1.64 -28.34
N SER A 205 22.38 2.74 -28.23
CA SER A 205 22.67 3.39 -26.95
C SER A 205 21.42 4.01 -26.30
N ASN A 206 20.52 4.57 -27.10
CA ASN A 206 19.26 5.13 -26.60
C ASN A 206 18.36 4.01 -26.04
N ASN A 207 18.23 2.89 -26.75
CA ASN A 207 17.42 1.76 -26.29
C ASN A 207 18.00 1.12 -25.02
N VAL A 208 19.32 0.97 -24.92
CA VAL A 208 19.97 0.46 -23.69
C VAL A 208 19.75 1.42 -22.51
N THR A 209 19.87 2.73 -22.74
CA THR A 209 19.63 3.74 -21.70
C THR A 209 18.18 3.68 -21.21
N ALA A 210 17.22 3.67 -22.15
CA ALA A 210 15.80 3.56 -21.85
C ALA A 210 15.46 2.26 -21.10
N ALA A 211 16.05 1.13 -21.50
CA ALA A 211 15.87 -0.15 -20.83
C ALA A 211 16.33 -0.11 -19.37
N MET A 212 17.53 0.42 -19.12
CA MET A 212 18.07 0.53 -17.76
C MET A 212 17.29 1.52 -16.90
N GLU A 213 16.87 2.66 -17.47
CA GLU A 213 16.09 3.67 -16.74
C GLU A 213 14.70 3.15 -16.38
N ASN A 214 13.98 2.53 -17.33
CA ASN A 214 12.67 1.93 -17.07
C ASN A 214 12.78 0.78 -16.07
N MET A 215 13.84 -0.02 -16.12
CA MET A 215 14.05 -1.11 -15.16
C MET A 215 14.30 -0.57 -13.74
N LYS A 216 15.07 0.52 -13.62
CA LYS A 216 15.28 1.20 -12.34
C LYS A 216 13.95 1.72 -11.78
N LYS A 217 13.16 2.42 -12.59
CA LYS A 217 11.84 2.93 -12.21
C LYS A 217 10.86 1.80 -11.86
N ALA A 218 10.90 0.67 -12.58
CA ALA A 218 10.11 -0.52 -12.26
C ALA A 218 10.46 -1.06 -10.87
N GLY A 219 11.77 -1.13 -10.56
CA GLY A 219 12.26 -1.52 -9.24
C GLY A 219 11.73 -0.60 -8.13
N GLU A 220 11.86 0.72 -8.32
CA GLU A 220 11.36 1.74 -7.38
C GLU A 220 9.84 1.62 -7.16
N ALA A 221 9.05 1.52 -8.23
CA ALA A 221 7.60 1.36 -8.16
C ALA A 221 7.20 0.04 -7.47
N SER A 222 7.93 -1.05 -7.72
CA SER A 222 7.69 -2.34 -7.05
C SER A 222 7.98 -2.29 -5.55
N GLU A 223 9.02 -1.55 -5.13
CA GLU A 223 9.35 -1.36 -3.72
C GLU A 223 8.26 -0.54 -3.02
N GLN A 224 7.81 0.53 -3.67
CA GLN A 224 6.70 1.35 -3.17
C GLN A 224 5.39 0.54 -3.05
N ALA A 225 5.14 -0.40 -3.97
CA ALA A 225 4.00 -1.30 -3.89
C ALA A 225 4.08 -2.25 -2.69
N VAL A 226 5.27 -2.82 -2.43
CA VAL A 226 5.51 -3.68 -1.24
C VAL A 226 5.34 -2.87 0.04
N GLN A 227 5.95 -1.69 0.13
CA GLN A 227 5.82 -0.81 1.30
C GLN A 227 4.36 -0.44 1.56
N SER A 228 3.63 0.00 0.51
CA SER A 228 2.22 0.35 0.63
C SER A 228 1.37 -0.84 1.09
N SER A 229 1.63 -2.04 0.56
CA SER A 229 0.93 -3.27 0.96
C SER A 229 1.25 -3.68 2.41
N GLY A 230 2.49 -3.48 2.85
CA GLY A 230 2.90 -3.70 4.23
C GLY A 230 2.22 -2.73 5.21
N GLU A 231 2.14 -1.44 4.87
CA GLU A 231 1.38 -0.46 5.66
C GLU A 231 -0.10 -0.82 5.74
N VAL A 232 -0.72 -1.22 4.63
CA VAL A 232 -2.12 -1.68 4.63
C VAL A 232 -2.29 -2.85 5.61
N SER A 233 -1.39 -3.83 5.57
CA SER A 233 -1.46 -5.01 6.44
C SER A 233 -1.35 -4.64 7.93
N LEU A 234 -0.51 -3.65 8.27
CA LEU A 234 -0.42 -3.13 9.64
C LEU A 234 -1.73 -2.45 10.09
N VAL A 235 -2.32 -1.62 9.23
CA VAL A 235 -3.59 -0.93 9.54
C VAL A 235 -4.73 -1.95 9.68
N VAL A 236 -4.80 -2.97 8.81
CA VAL A 236 -5.77 -4.07 8.92
C VAL A 236 -5.65 -4.76 10.28
N ARG A 237 -4.44 -5.21 10.65
CA ARG A 237 -4.21 -5.91 11.93
C ARG A 237 -4.57 -5.03 13.14
N SER A 238 -4.20 -3.75 13.10
CA SER A 238 -4.56 -2.80 14.16
C SER A 238 -6.08 -2.62 14.25
N THR A 239 -6.75 -2.50 13.11
CA THR A 239 -8.21 -2.31 13.04
C THR A 239 -8.96 -3.55 13.54
N GLU A 240 -8.47 -4.75 13.21
CA GLU A 240 -9.02 -6.02 13.73
C GLU A 240 -8.90 -6.10 15.27
N SER A 241 -7.76 -5.68 15.82
CA SER A 241 -7.56 -5.62 17.28
C SER A 241 -8.45 -4.58 17.97
N GLU A 242 -8.56 -3.37 17.40
CA GLU A 242 -9.46 -2.33 17.90
C GLU A 242 -10.93 -2.79 17.85
N MET A 243 -11.32 -3.46 16.77
CA MET A 243 -12.65 -4.04 16.60
C MET A 243 -12.94 -5.11 17.65
N SER A 244 -12.01 -6.06 17.88
CA SER A 244 -12.19 -7.08 18.91
C SER A 244 -12.33 -6.49 20.31
N THR A 245 -11.59 -5.41 20.60
CA THR A 245 -11.68 -4.69 21.88
C THR A 245 -13.03 -3.97 22.00
N GLY A 246 -13.49 -3.34 20.92
CA GLY A 246 -14.81 -2.71 20.84
C GLY A 246 -15.95 -3.67 21.12
N TYR A 247 -15.93 -4.87 20.53
CA TYR A 247 -16.95 -5.91 20.79
C TYR A 247 -17.01 -6.33 22.26
N LYS A 248 -15.86 -6.57 22.91
CA LYS A 248 -15.82 -6.94 24.34
C LYS A 248 -16.44 -5.86 25.21
N LYS A 249 -16.04 -4.61 25.02
CA LYS A 249 -16.59 -3.46 25.76
C LYS A 249 -18.09 -3.25 25.49
N MET A 250 -18.55 -3.47 24.26
CA MET A 250 -19.96 -3.41 23.93
C MET A 250 -20.78 -4.51 24.60
N GLU A 251 -20.24 -5.73 24.73
CA GLU A 251 -20.89 -6.83 25.44
C GLU A 251 -20.99 -6.54 26.95
N GLU A 252 -19.90 -6.06 27.55
CA GLU A 252 -19.86 -5.59 28.95
C GLU A 252 -20.88 -4.47 29.20
N LEU A 253 -20.92 -3.46 28.32
CA LEU A 253 -21.89 -2.37 28.41
C LEU A 253 -23.33 -2.88 28.28
N GLY A 254 -23.60 -3.79 27.34
CA GLY A 254 -24.93 -4.40 27.19
C GLY A 254 -25.36 -5.18 28.44
N ASN A 255 -24.43 -5.84 29.12
CA ASN A 255 -24.69 -6.48 30.41
C ASN A 255 -24.99 -5.46 31.51
N ASN A 256 -24.24 -4.34 31.55
CA ASN A 256 -24.49 -3.25 32.51
C ASN A 256 -25.87 -2.61 32.28
N LEU A 257 -26.20 -2.24 31.05
CA LEU A 257 -27.51 -1.66 30.71
C LEU A 257 -28.66 -2.60 31.10
N ARG A 258 -28.55 -3.91 30.80
CA ARG A 258 -29.53 -4.91 31.23
C ARG A 258 -29.62 -5.02 32.75
N GLN A 259 -28.52 -4.88 33.48
CA GLN A 259 -28.54 -4.82 34.94
C GLN A 259 -29.32 -3.59 35.46
N ARG A 260 -29.11 -2.41 34.86
CA ARG A 260 -29.85 -1.19 35.23
C ARG A 260 -31.35 -1.31 34.96
N LEU A 261 -31.73 -1.96 33.85
CA LEU A 261 -33.15 -2.23 33.55
C LEU A 261 -33.80 -3.11 34.62
N ARG A 262 -33.08 -4.13 35.10
CA ARG A 262 -33.56 -4.99 36.19
C ARG A 262 -33.77 -4.24 37.50
N GLU A 263 -32.98 -3.21 37.79
CA GLU A 263 -33.15 -2.38 39.01
C GLU A 263 -34.50 -1.65 39.04
N ILE A 264 -35.00 -1.27 37.87
CA ILE A 264 -36.32 -0.62 37.70
C ILE A 264 -37.42 -1.59 37.26
N ASN A 265 -37.20 -2.90 37.44
CA ASN A 265 -38.16 -3.97 37.14
C ASN A 265 -38.54 -4.12 35.65
N ILE A 266 -37.72 -3.60 34.74
CA ILE A 266 -37.84 -3.87 33.31
C ILE A 266 -37.04 -5.14 33.02
N THR A 267 -37.71 -6.29 33.07
CA THR A 267 -37.11 -7.62 32.83
C THR A 267 -37.56 -8.20 31.49
N THR A 268 -36.64 -8.40 30.55
CA THR A 268 -36.70 -9.44 29.50
C THR A 268 -35.29 -9.84 29.06
N SER A 269 -35.18 -10.99 28.38
CA SER A 269 -33.94 -11.52 27.79
C SER A 269 -33.42 -10.67 26.61
N SER A 270 -34.28 -9.87 25.98
CA SER A 270 -33.97 -8.98 24.85
C SER A 270 -34.89 -7.75 24.87
N VAL A 271 -34.61 -6.77 25.73
CA VAL A 271 -35.34 -5.49 25.71
C VAL A 271 -34.81 -4.66 24.55
N SER A 272 -35.61 -4.51 23.49
CA SER A 272 -35.32 -3.47 22.47
C SER A 272 -35.55 -2.08 23.05
N ALA A 273 -34.95 -1.04 22.47
CA ALA A 273 -35.20 0.34 22.91
C ALA A 273 -36.70 0.72 22.94
N SER A 274 -37.46 0.25 21.95
CA SER A 274 -38.91 0.49 21.87
C SER A 274 -39.68 -0.18 23.03
N GLU A 275 -39.28 -1.39 23.39
CA GLU A 275 -39.88 -2.14 24.48
C GLU A 275 -39.50 -1.55 25.84
N CYS A 276 -38.29 -0.99 25.96
CA CYS A 276 -37.85 -0.24 27.14
C CYS A 276 -38.76 0.96 27.41
N ASN A 277 -39.00 1.79 26.40
CA ASN A 277 -39.83 2.98 26.55
C ASN A 277 -41.28 2.64 26.94
N ASN A 278 -41.86 1.60 26.33
CA ASN A 278 -43.22 1.16 26.67
C ASN A 278 -43.30 0.69 28.13
N LYS A 279 -42.38 -0.17 28.57
CA LYS A 279 -42.35 -0.67 29.95
C LYS A 279 -42.05 0.42 30.97
N LEU A 280 -41.24 1.42 30.61
CA LEU A 280 -41.01 2.58 31.44
C LEU A 280 -42.28 3.43 31.60
N SER A 281 -43.03 3.64 30.52
CA SER A 281 -44.33 4.31 30.59
C SER A 281 -45.32 3.56 31.48
N GLU A 282 -45.46 2.24 31.31
CA GLU A 282 -46.30 1.40 32.16
C GLU A 282 -45.91 1.50 33.65
N LEU A 283 -44.60 1.56 33.94
CA LEU A 283 -44.10 1.71 35.30
C LEU A 283 -44.47 3.08 35.92
N LEU A 284 -44.44 4.13 35.11
CA LEU A 284 -44.75 5.50 35.54
C LEU A 284 -46.25 5.74 35.70
N ASP A 285 -47.07 5.06 34.89
CA ASP A 285 -48.54 5.12 34.95
C ASP A 285 -49.14 4.19 36.02
N GLY A 286 -48.33 3.29 36.59
CA GLY A 286 -48.71 2.35 37.65
C GLY A 286 -48.83 2.96 39.04
N THR A 287 -48.63 2.16 40.09
CA THR A 287 -48.74 2.66 41.47
C THR A 287 -47.54 3.55 41.83
N HIS A 288 -47.82 4.75 42.35
CA HIS A 288 -46.77 5.70 42.77
C HIS A 288 -45.79 5.09 43.78
N THR A 289 -46.26 4.21 44.66
CA THR A 289 -45.43 3.50 45.66
C THR A 289 -44.41 2.55 45.02
N GLU A 290 -44.76 1.83 43.96
CA GLU A 290 -43.82 0.97 43.24
C GLU A 290 -42.79 1.78 42.46
N ALA A 291 -43.23 2.80 41.73
CA ALA A 291 -42.34 3.69 40.99
C ALA A 291 -41.33 4.39 41.92
N LEU A 292 -41.76 4.89 43.08
CA LEU A 292 -40.86 5.45 44.10
C LEU A 292 -39.85 4.44 44.64
N ARG A 293 -40.28 3.18 44.86
CA ARG A 293 -39.38 2.10 45.29
C ARG A 293 -38.32 1.77 44.23
N PHE A 294 -38.64 1.89 42.96
CA PHE A 294 -37.68 1.66 41.88
C PHE A 294 -36.76 2.85 41.65
N ALA A 295 -37.27 4.08 41.84
CA ALA A 295 -36.48 5.30 41.80
C ALA A 295 -35.29 5.26 42.78
N THR A 296 -35.46 4.66 43.96
CA THR A 296 -34.36 4.51 44.94
C THR A 296 -33.36 3.41 44.60
N LYS A 297 -33.74 2.43 43.78
CA LYS A 297 -32.88 1.30 43.40
C LYS A 297 -31.98 1.61 42.20
N LEU A 298 -32.39 2.51 41.32
CA LEU A 298 -31.63 2.83 40.11
C LEU A 298 -30.30 3.50 40.48
N ASN A 299 -29.20 2.86 40.16
CA ASN A 299 -27.88 3.43 40.43
C ASN A 299 -27.49 4.46 39.35
N VAL A 300 -27.78 5.73 39.62
CA VAL A 300 -27.51 6.86 38.71
C VAL A 300 -26.01 7.04 38.43
N SER A 301 -25.13 6.76 39.39
CA SER A 301 -23.67 6.88 39.19
C SER A 301 -23.17 5.89 38.14
N GLU A 302 -23.63 4.64 38.23
CA GLU A 302 -23.30 3.60 37.24
C GLU A 302 -23.94 3.88 35.87
N LEU A 303 -25.14 4.47 35.85
CA LEU A 303 -25.80 4.90 34.62
C LEU A 303 -24.97 5.97 33.87
N LEU A 304 -24.41 6.95 34.59
CA LEU A 304 -23.54 7.96 34.01
C LEU A 304 -22.24 7.36 33.46
N LYS A 305 -21.62 6.42 34.17
CA LYS A 305 -20.44 5.69 33.67
C LYS A 305 -20.73 4.88 32.42
N ALA A 306 -21.90 4.24 32.36
CA ALA A 306 -22.36 3.51 31.18
C ALA A 306 -22.53 4.45 29.98
N ASN A 307 -23.11 5.64 30.18
CA ASN A 307 -23.25 6.64 29.13
C ASN A 307 -21.90 7.14 28.60
N GLU A 308 -20.94 7.41 29.48
CA GLU A 308 -19.60 7.84 29.08
C GLU A 308 -18.87 6.75 28.30
N THR A 309 -18.99 5.50 28.76
CA THR A 309 -18.45 4.32 28.06
C THR A 309 -19.05 4.18 26.67
N LEU A 310 -20.37 4.38 26.54
CA LEU A 310 -21.07 4.34 25.26
C LEU A 310 -20.59 5.44 24.30
N ARG A 311 -20.42 6.68 24.78
CA ARG A 311 -19.85 7.77 23.97
C ARG A 311 -18.45 7.44 23.47
N GLY A 312 -17.62 6.84 24.33
CA GLY A 312 -16.30 6.34 23.94
C GLY A 312 -16.37 5.27 22.85
N LEU A 313 -17.34 4.36 22.93
CA LEU A 313 -17.55 3.29 21.94
C LEU A 313 -18.12 3.81 20.62
N GLU A 314 -18.98 4.83 20.64
CA GLU A 314 -19.46 5.52 19.43
C GLU A 314 -18.28 6.15 18.67
N ALA A 315 -17.41 6.88 19.38
CA ALA A 315 -16.21 7.47 18.79
C ALA A 315 -15.23 6.40 18.27
N GLN A 316 -15.06 5.29 19.01
CA GLN A 316 -14.23 4.19 18.57
C GLN A 316 -14.79 3.50 17.31
N ALA A 317 -16.11 3.28 17.23
CA ALA A 317 -16.76 2.70 16.07
C ALA A 317 -16.61 3.59 14.82
N GLU A 318 -16.67 4.91 15.00
CA GLU A 318 -16.38 5.89 13.94
C GLU A 318 -14.93 5.81 13.48
N LYS A 319 -13.97 5.79 14.42
CA LYS A 319 -12.54 5.63 14.11
C LYS A 319 -12.26 4.34 13.31
N ILE A 320 -12.83 3.22 13.73
CA ILE A 320 -12.69 1.93 13.04
C ILE A 320 -13.27 2.02 11.62
N SER A 321 -14.43 2.64 11.45
CA SER A 321 -15.04 2.87 10.13
C SER A 321 -14.12 3.68 9.22
N ASN A 322 -13.53 4.75 9.74
CA ASN A 322 -12.59 5.60 8.99
C ASN A 322 -11.30 4.85 8.64
N ASN A 323 -10.79 4.00 9.54
CA ASN A 323 -9.64 3.15 9.25
C ASN A 323 -9.92 2.17 8.10
N VAL A 324 -11.11 1.56 8.06
CA VAL A 324 -11.54 0.68 6.96
C VAL A 324 -11.59 1.43 5.63
N THR A 325 -12.09 2.67 5.61
CA THR A 325 -12.09 3.51 4.40
C THR A 325 -10.66 3.87 3.97
N SER A 326 -9.77 4.19 4.92
CA SER A 326 -8.36 4.49 4.66
C SER A 326 -7.60 3.29 4.09
N ILE A 327 -7.91 2.07 4.55
CA ILE A 327 -7.35 0.83 3.99
C ILE A 327 -7.63 0.73 2.48
N ASN A 328 -8.87 1.02 2.05
CA ASN A 328 -9.23 1.01 0.62
C ASN A 328 -8.40 2.00 -0.20
N ALA A 329 -8.28 3.25 0.27
CA ALA A 329 -7.50 4.27 -0.44
C ALA A 329 -6.02 3.88 -0.57
N LYS A 330 -5.43 3.30 0.48
CA LYS A 330 -4.06 2.78 0.42
C LYS A 330 -3.91 1.57 -0.50
N LEU A 331 -4.91 0.69 -0.55
CA LEU A 331 -4.97 -0.43 -1.50
C LEU A 331 -4.96 0.07 -2.96
N GLU A 332 -5.66 1.15 -3.27
CA GLU A 332 -5.63 1.76 -4.61
C GLU A 332 -4.26 2.35 -4.96
N VAL A 333 -3.55 2.92 -3.99
CA VAL A 333 -2.14 3.36 -4.18
C VAL A 333 -1.26 2.15 -4.49
N ALA A 334 -1.34 1.09 -3.68
CA ALA A 334 -0.56 -0.13 -3.91
C ALA A 334 -0.85 -0.74 -5.30
N ALA A 335 -2.13 -0.81 -5.70
CA ALA A 335 -2.54 -1.32 -7.01
C ALA A 335 -2.00 -0.46 -8.17
N ARG A 336 -2.00 0.87 -8.03
CA ARG A 336 -1.40 1.77 -9.04
C ARG A 336 0.10 1.54 -9.16
N ASN A 337 0.82 1.47 -8.05
CA ASN A 337 2.26 1.21 -8.06
C ASN A 337 2.60 -0.16 -8.68
N LEU A 338 1.78 -1.19 -8.43
CA LEU A 338 1.93 -2.49 -9.09
C LEU A 338 1.74 -2.44 -10.59
N LYS A 339 0.73 -1.70 -11.05
CA LYS A 339 0.45 -1.51 -12.47
C LYS A 339 1.60 -0.77 -13.14
N GLU A 340 2.05 0.33 -12.55
CA GLU A 340 3.19 1.11 -13.04
C GLU A 340 4.47 0.27 -13.09
N ALA A 341 4.78 -0.48 -12.03
CA ALA A 341 5.93 -1.38 -12.00
C ALA A 341 5.90 -2.42 -13.13
N THR A 342 4.73 -3.00 -13.40
CA THR A 342 4.53 -4.00 -14.47
C THR A 342 4.63 -3.38 -15.87
N GLU A 343 4.11 -2.17 -16.06
CA GLU A 343 4.20 -1.44 -17.33
C GLU A 343 5.64 -1.03 -17.63
N LEU A 344 6.37 -0.55 -16.63
CA LEU A 344 7.77 -0.19 -16.72
C LEU A 344 8.67 -1.41 -16.95
N ASP A 345 8.40 -2.55 -16.30
CA ASP A 345 9.11 -3.82 -16.56
C ASP A 345 8.97 -4.25 -18.03
N ARG A 346 7.73 -4.26 -18.55
CA ARG A 346 7.47 -4.60 -19.95
C ARG A 346 8.15 -3.62 -20.90
N SER A 347 8.10 -2.32 -20.60
CA SER A 347 8.77 -1.28 -21.39
C SER A 347 10.29 -1.45 -21.39
N ALA A 348 10.88 -1.74 -20.23
CA ALA A 348 12.31 -1.99 -20.08
C ALA A 348 12.75 -3.21 -20.89
N ALA A 349 12.00 -4.31 -20.81
CA ALA A 349 12.28 -5.50 -21.59
C ALA A 349 12.13 -5.28 -23.10
N ALA A 350 11.08 -4.59 -23.54
CA ALA A 350 10.89 -4.25 -24.96
C ALA A 350 12.05 -3.39 -25.51
N ALA A 351 12.50 -2.40 -24.74
CA ALA A 351 13.66 -1.58 -25.10
C ALA A 351 14.96 -2.40 -25.15
N ALA A 352 15.17 -3.31 -24.19
CA ALA A 352 16.33 -4.20 -24.19
C ALA A 352 16.32 -5.16 -25.39
N GLU A 353 15.15 -5.73 -25.73
CA GLU A 353 15.00 -6.57 -26.92
C GLU A 353 15.28 -5.81 -28.21
N ALA A 354 14.79 -4.57 -28.32
CA ALA A 354 15.07 -3.72 -29.47
C ALA A 354 16.57 -3.44 -29.61
N ALA A 355 17.28 -3.21 -28.49
CA ALA A 355 18.73 -3.03 -28.49
C ALA A 355 19.46 -4.30 -28.96
N VAL A 356 19.07 -5.48 -28.47
CA VAL A 356 19.64 -6.77 -28.88
C VAL A 356 19.36 -7.07 -30.36
N ALA A 357 18.14 -6.85 -30.83
CA ALA A 357 17.75 -7.06 -32.21
C ALA A 357 18.56 -6.18 -33.18
N GLU A 358 18.75 -4.90 -32.85
CA GLU A 358 19.54 -3.99 -33.68
C GLU A 358 21.03 -4.37 -33.68
N ALA A 359 21.57 -4.81 -32.53
CA ALA A 359 22.94 -5.34 -32.45
C ALA A 359 23.14 -6.59 -33.31
N LEU A 360 22.20 -7.54 -33.27
CA LEU A 360 22.21 -8.74 -34.12
C LEU A 360 22.16 -8.37 -35.60
N LYS A 361 21.29 -7.45 -35.98
CA LYS A 361 21.17 -6.99 -37.37
C LYS A 361 22.48 -6.40 -37.89
N HIS A 362 23.12 -5.59 -37.06
CA HIS A 362 24.42 -5.04 -37.39
C HIS A 362 25.53 -6.08 -37.50
N LEU A 363 25.58 -7.07 -36.60
CA LEU A 363 26.53 -8.18 -36.68
C LEU A 363 26.35 -8.97 -37.97
N MET A 364 25.11 -9.34 -38.31
CA MET A 364 24.80 -10.10 -39.52
C MET A 364 25.19 -9.35 -40.79
N GLY A 365 24.85 -8.05 -40.89
CA GLY A 365 25.27 -7.21 -42.02
C GLY A 365 26.79 -7.12 -42.19
N ARG A 366 27.52 -7.09 -41.07
CA ARG A 366 28.99 -7.12 -41.10
C ARG A 366 29.54 -8.46 -41.57
N MET A 367 28.96 -9.58 -41.14
CA MET A 367 29.35 -10.91 -41.60
C MET A 367 29.10 -11.10 -43.10
N CYS A 368 27.97 -10.63 -43.60
CA CYS A 368 27.68 -10.56 -45.04
C CYS A 368 28.71 -9.73 -45.81
N THR A 369 29.14 -8.59 -45.26
CA THR A 369 30.19 -7.75 -45.85
C THR A 369 31.53 -8.49 -45.91
N ILE A 370 31.89 -9.22 -44.85
CA ILE A 370 33.12 -10.02 -44.80
C ILE A 370 33.09 -11.13 -45.84
N ALA A 371 32.01 -11.91 -45.90
CA ALA A 371 31.84 -12.99 -46.87
C ALA A 371 31.91 -12.50 -48.32
N ASN A 372 31.25 -11.37 -48.62
CA ASN A 372 31.31 -10.74 -49.94
C ASN A 372 32.74 -10.35 -50.33
N LYS A 373 33.49 -9.70 -49.42
CA LYS A 373 34.89 -9.32 -49.67
C LYS A 373 35.80 -10.54 -49.84
N LEU A 374 35.61 -11.59 -49.04
CA LEU A 374 36.37 -12.83 -49.16
C LEU A 374 36.16 -13.48 -50.53
N ARG A 375 34.92 -13.55 -51.01
CA ARG A 375 34.58 -14.07 -52.34
C ARG A 375 35.28 -13.29 -53.46
N VAL A 376 35.28 -11.95 -53.39
CA VAL A 376 35.99 -11.11 -54.36
C VAL A 376 37.50 -11.41 -54.34
N LEU A 377 38.10 -11.54 -53.16
CA LEU A 377 39.53 -11.88 -53.04
C LEU A 377 39.85 -13.26 -53.60
N GLN A 378 38.97 -14.25 -53.39
CA GLN A 378 39.12 -15.60 -53.92
C GLN A 378 39.03 -15.63 -55.45
N ASN A 379 38.09 -14.88 -56.03
CA ASN A 379 38.00 -14.72 -57.49
C ASN A 379 39.26 -14.05 -58.06
N ASN A 380 39.72 -12.96 -57.42
CA ASN A 380 40.95 -12.29 -57.83
C ASN A 380 42.18 -13.21 -57.73
N LEU A 381 42.27 -14.02 -56.67
CA LEU A 381 43.36 -14.98 -56.53
C LEU A 381 43.30 -16.06 -57.60
N THR A 382 42.10 -16.54 -57.95
CA THR A 382 41.91 -17.54 -59.03
C THR A 382 42.34 -16.98 -60.38
N LEU A 383 42.00 -15.72 -60.66
CA LEU A 383 42.46 -15.02 -61.87
C LEU A 383 43.99 -14.87 -61.87
N LEU A 384 44.58 -14.35 -60.80
CA LEU A 384 46.03 -14.21 -60.66
C LEU A 384 46.77 -15.55 -60.80
N ASN A 385 46.21 -16.65 -60.30
CA ASN A 385 46.79 -17.98 -60.46
C ASN A 385 46.73 -18.46 -61.92
N THR A 386 45.68 -18.10 -62.66
CA THR A 386 45.58 -18.38 -64.09
C THR A 386 46.61 -17.56 -64.87
N ASP A 387 46.75 -16.27 -64.55
CA ASP A 387 47.73 -15.37 -65.16
C ASP A 387 49.16 -15.82 -64.87
N ALA A 388 49.47 -16.23 -63.63
CA ALA A 388 50.78 -16.75 -63.25
C ALA A 388 51.15 -18.01 -64.05
N ARG A 389 50.21 -18.95 -64.22
CA ARG A 389 50.40 -20.13 -65.07
C ARG A 389 50.65 -19.76 -66.53
N SER A 390 49.90 -18.80 -67.06
CA SER A 390 50.13 -18.29 -68.43
C SER A 390 51.51 -17.63 -68.54
N MET A 391 51.92 -16.83 -67.55
CA MET A 391 53.19 -16.12 -67.56
C MET A 391 54.38 -17.08 -67.50
N LYS A 392 54.30 -18.11 -66.66
CA LYS A 392 55.32 -19.17 -66.58
C LYS A 392 55.50 -19.86 -67.93
N LYS A 393 54.40 -20.18 -68.62
CA LYS A 393 54.43 -20.73 -69.97
C LYS A 393 55.06 -19.75 -70.97
N SER A 394 54.67 -18.46 -70.92
CA SER A 394 55.22 -17.42 -71.80
C SER A 394 56.72 -17.20 -71.58
N VAL A 395 57.23 -17.28 -70.35
CA VAL A 395 58.68 -17.20 -70.06
C VAL A 395 59.41 -18.32 -70.80
N SER A 396 58.97 -19.58 -70.66
CA SER A 396 59.60 -20.71 -71.34
C SER A 396 59.50 -20.63 -72.87
N GLU A 397 58.34 -20.21 -73.40
CA GLU A 397 58.14 -20.08 -74.85
C GLU A 397 58.97 -18.95 -75.45
N GLU A 398 59.03 -17.78 -74.81
CA GLU A 398 59.80 -16.64 -75.29
C GLU A 398 61.31 -16.86 -75.13
N GLU A 399 61.75 -17.60 -74.10
CA GLU A 399 63.14 -18.04 -73.98
C GLU A 399 63.54 -18.96 -75.15
N ALA A 400 62.72 -19.96 -75.47
CA ALA A 400 62.96 -20.84 -76.62
C ALA A 400 62.95 -20.08 -77.96
N ARG A 401 62.04 -19.11 -78.11
CA ARG A 401 62.00 -18.21 -79.28
C ARG A 401 63.23 -17.33 -79.37
N ALA A 402 63.70 -16.80 -78.24
CA ALA A 402 64.93 -16.00 -78.18
C ALA A 402 66.15 -16.84 -78.59
N ALA A 403 66.29 -18.07 -78.10
CA ALA A 403 67.37 -18.98 -78.48
C ALA A 403 67.36 -19.24 -79.99
N THR A 404 66.19 -19.53 -80.55
CA THR A 404 66.01 -19.78 -81.98
C THR A 404 66.34 -18.52 -82.81
N ALA A 405 65.88 -17.35 -82.37
CA ALA A 405 66.10 -16.09 -83.07
C ALA A 405 67.58 -15.68 -83.08
N LEU A 406 68.30 -15.95 -81.99
CA LEU A 406 69.75 -15.74 -81.87
C LEU A 406 70.52 -16.73 -82.75
N LYS A 407 70.18 -18.02 -82.71
CA LYS A 407 70.75 -19.05 -83.60
C LYS A 407 70.63 -18.67 -85.08
N ASN A 408 69.48 -18.15 -85.48
CA ASN A 408 69.26 -17.69 -86.86
C ASN A 408 70.02 -16.40 -87.20
N ALA A 409 70.47 -15.62 -86.21
CA ALA A 409 71.16 -14.35 -86.40
C ALA A 409 72.68 -14.49 -86.57
N ASP A 410 73.34 -15.40 -85.85
CA ASP A 410 74.80 -15.55 -85.85
C ASP A 410 75.30 -17.01 -85.97
N GLY A 411 74.40 -17.98 -86.13
CA GLY A 411 74.73 -19.39 -86.22
C GLY A 411 75.05 -20.06 -84.87
N SER A 412 75.11 -19.31 -83.76
CA SER A 412 75.38 -19.83 -82.42
C SER A 412 74.08 -20.14 -81.68
N SER A 413 73.98 -21.35 -81.11
CA SER A 413 72.88 -21.69 -80.20
C SER A 413 72.96 -20.97 -78.86
N ASP A 414 74.12 -20.41 -78.53
CA ASP A 414 74.42 -19.95 -77.19
C ASP A 414 73.93 -18.52 -77.00
N MET A 415 73.08 -18.36 -75.99
CA MET A 415 72.59 -17.04 -75.59
C MET A 415 73.74 -16.23 -74.98
N SER A 416 73.70 -14.91 -75.19
CA SER A 416 74.60 -14.01 -74.45
C SER A 416 74.24 -14.05 -72.96
N PRO A 417 75.24 -13.98 -72.04
CA PRO A 417 74.99 -13.89 -70.60
C PRO A 417 73.95 -12.83 -70.22
N HIS A 418 73.90 -11.70 -70.94
CA HIS A 418 72.93 -10.63 -70.70
C HIS A 418 71.46 -11.02 -70.96
N VAL A 419 71.22 -11.91 -71.93
CA VAL A 419 69.89 -12.43 -72.29
C VAL A 419 69.50 -13.57 -71.35
N GLU A 420 70.44 -14.46 -71.06
CA GLU A 420 70.27 -15.55 -70.09
C GLU A 420 69.92 -15.01 -68.70
N GLU A 421 70.65 -14.01 -68.21
CA GLU A 421 70.34 -13.33 -66.93
C GLU A 421 68.94 -12.70 -66.94
N GLY A 422 68.49 -12.19 -68.08
CA GLY A 422 67.14 -11.62 -68.24
C GLY A 422 66.05 -12.67 -68.04
N PHE A 423 66.14 -13.80 -68.73
CA PHE A 423 65.17 -14.89 -68.59
C PHE A 423 65.30 -15.61 -67.23
N ALA A 424 66.51 -15.77 -66.70
CA ALA A 424 66.72 -16.29 -65.35
C ALA A 424 66.04 -15.41 -64.28
N LEU A 425 66.11 -14.08 -64.43
CA LEU A 425 65.36 -13.16 -63.57
C LEU A 425 63.84 -13.32 -63.74
N ALA A 426 63.34 -13.45 -64.97
CA ALA A 426 61.92 -13.67 -65.22
C ALA A 426 61.41 -14.99 -64.60
N VAL A 427 62.16 -16.09 -64.75
CA VAL A 427 61.87 -17.37 -64.08
C VAL A 427 61.84 -17.19 -62.56
N ARG A 428 62.84 -16.52 -61.97
CA ARG A 428 62.88 -16.27 -60.53
C ARG A 428 61.67 -15.46 -60.05
N MET A 429 61.26 -14.43 -60.79
CA MET A 429 60.11 -13.60 -60.42
C MET A 429 58.78 -14.38 -60.53
N THR A 430 58.61 -15.23 -61.54
CA THR A 430 57.43 -16.11 -61.63
C THR A 430 57.38 -17.14 -60.50
N ALA A 431 58.52 -17.71 -60.08
CA ALA A 431 58.57 -18.60 -58.92
C ALA A 431 58.23 -17.89 -57.59
N LEU A 432 58.65 -16.62 -57.44
CA LEU A 432 58.25 -15.80 -56.28
C LEU A 432 56.75 -15.49 -56.28
N LEU A 433 56.17 -15.23 -57.45
CA LEU A 433 54.72 -15.08 -57.62
C LEU A 433 53.98 -16.36 -57.23
N ASP A 434 54.36 -17.52 -57.76
CA ASP A 434 53.77 -18.83 -57.42
C ASP A 434 53.74 -19.04 -55.90
N ARG A 435 54.87 -18.73 -55.22
CA ARG A 435 54.98 -18.84 -53.76
C ARG A 435 54.05 -17.89 -53.00
N GLU A 436 53.86 -16.66 -53.46
CA GLU A 436 52.92 -15.71 -52.83
C GLU A 436 51.46 -16.08 -53.11
N LEU A 437 51.15 -16.69 -54.25
CA LEU A 437 49.83 -17.21 -54.56
C LEU A 437 49.48 -18.41 -53.66
N GLU A 438 50.39 -19.36 -53.47
CA GLU A 438 50.20 -20.48 -52.52
C GLU A 438 49.96 -19.98 -51.10
N ARG A 439 50.78 -19.02 -50.63
CA ARG A 439 50.62 -18.39 -49.31
C ARG A 439 49.30 -17.63 -49.17
N SER A 440 48.83 -16.99 -50.24
CA SER A 440 47.54 -16.30 -50.27
C SER A 440 46.39 -17.30 -50.24
N SER A 441 46.48 -18.41 -50.98
CA SER A 441 45.50 -19.50 -50.97
C SER A 441 45.39 -20.12 -49.58
N ALA A 442 46.51 -20.46 -48.95
CA ALA A 442 46.55 -20.99 -47.60
C ALA A 442 45.95 -20.01 -46.56
N GLN A 443 46.06 -18.70 -46.77
CA GLN A 443 45.44 -17.71 -45.89
C GLN A 443 43.92 -17.63 -46.10
N ILE A 444 43.43 -17.71 -47.33
CA ILE A 444 41.98 -17.81 -47.62
C ILE A 444 41.40 -19.10 -47.02
N GLU A 445 42.13 -20.21 -47.15
CA GLU A 445 41.75 -21.48 -46.52
C GLU A 445 41.71 -21.36 -44.99
N LYS A 446 42.61 -20.59 -44.36
CA LYS A 446 42.51 -20.31 -42.90
C LYS A 446 41.26 -19.56 -42.51
N VAL A 447 40.74 -18.65 -43.33
CA VAL A 447 39.47 -17.96 -43.07
C VAL A 447 38.31 -18.96 -43.14
N THR A 448 38.32 -19.82 -44.15
CA THR A 448 37.30 -20.86 -44.39
C THR A 448 37.35 -21.96 -43.32
N ALA A 449 38.55 -22.38 -42.92
CA ALA A 449 38.78 -23.31 -41.82
C ALA A 449 38.49 -22.67 -40.47
N SER A 450 38.73 -21.37 -40.27
CA SER A 450 38.30 -20.64 -39.06
C SER A 450 36.79 -20.52 -38.98
N HIS A 451 36.09 -20.41 -40.12
CA HIS A 451 34.63 -20.51 -40.20
C HIS A 451 34.15 -21.94 -39.86
N ALA A 452 34.74 -22.97 -40.47
CA ALA A 452 34.38 -24.37 -40.21
C ALA A 452 34.75 -24.84 -38.78
N ALA A 453 35.83 -24.29 -38.21
CA ALA A 453 36.33 -24.58 -36.86
C ALA A 453 35.73 -23.65 -35.80
N ALA A 454 35.09 -22.56 -36.20
CA ALA A 454 34.24 -21.76 -35.33
C ALA A 454 32.98 -22.57 -35.01
N LYS A 455 33.18 -23.52 -34.12
CA LYS A 455 32.19 -23.76 -33.10
C LYS A 455 32.08 -22.41 -32.39
N LEU A 456 31.06 -21.60 -32.71
CA LEU A 456 30.38 -20.89 -31.63
C LEU A 456 30.19 -22.00 -30.59
N LYS A 457 31.02 -22.06 -29.54
CA LYS A 457 31.06 -23.21 -28.62
C LYS A 457 30.91 -22.65 -27.22
N GLY A 458 29.89 -23.12 -26.52
CA GLY A 458 29.76 -22.94 -25.09
C GLY A 458 28.82 -21.82 -24.65
N VAL A 459 27.55 -21.87 -25.04
CA VAL A 459 26.50 -21.29 -24.22
C VAL A 459 25.80 -22.43 -23.48
N ARG A 460 25.64 -22.27 -22.16
CA ARG A 460 25.05 -23.25 -21.23
C ARG A 460 23.78 -23.89 -21.79
N SER A 461 23.59 -25.15 -21.42
CA SER A 461 22.61 -26.17 -21.83
C SER A 461 21.13 -25.79 -21.92
N ASP A 462 20.75 -24.54 -21.65
CA ASP A 462 19.38 -24.22 -21.29
C ASP A 462 18.60 -23.63 -22.47
N ASN A 463 19.26 -23.28 -23.60
CA ASN A 463 18.63 -22.72 -24.81
C ASN A 463 19.46 -22.95 -26.10
N ALA A 464 19.74 -24.22 -26.45
CA ALA A 464 20.48 -24.58 -27.67
C ALA A 464 19.86 -23.95 -28.96
N ASN A 465 18.54 -23.77 -29.00
CA ASN A 465 17.80 -23.31 -30.18
C ASN A 465 18.18 -21.89 -30.68
N VAL A 466 18.40 -20.92 -29.77
CA VAL A 466 18.76 -19.54 -30.17
C VAL A 466 20.15 -19.52 -30.78
N PHE A 467 21.05 -20.26 -30.17
CA PHE A 467 22.43 -20.34 -30.57
C PHE A 467 22.62 -21.12 -31.87
N ASP A 468 21.90 -22.23 -32.02
CA ASP A 468 21.84 -23.01 -33.26
C ASP A 468 21.28 -22.15 -34.41
N ALA A 469 20.22 -21.38 -34.18
CA ALA A 469 19.68 -20.48 -35.19
C ALA A 469 20.68 -19.41 -35.65
N ILE A 470 21.43 -18.80 -34.72
CA ILE A 470 22.49 -17.83 -35.06
C ILE A 470 23.63 -18.53 -35.82
N ARG A 471 24.07 -19.71 -35.37
CA ARG A 471 25.11 -20.50 -36.04
C ARG A 471 24.71 -20.87 -37.46
N ASP A 472 23.49 -21.36 -37.65
CA ASP A 472 23.01 -21.82 -38.95
C ASP A 472 22.86 -20.64 -39.92
N ALA A 473 22.44 -19.47 -39.43
CA ALA A 473 22.40 -18.24 -40.22
C ALA A 473 23.81 -17.80 -40.64
N VAL A 474 24.80 -17.84 -39.74
CA VAL A 474 26.20 -17.55 -40.06
C VAL A 474 26.76 -18.57 -41.05
N ALA A 475 26.48 -19.86 -40.87
CA ALA A 475 26.90 -20.92 -41.78
C ALA A 475 26.32 -20.70 -43.19
N GLY A 476 25.05 -20.29 -43.29
CA GLY A 476 24.42 -19.92 -44.56
C GLY A 476 25.10 -18.76 -45.28
N ILE A 477 25.59 -17.74 -44.55
CA ILE A 477 26.32 -16.60 -45.14
C ILE A 477 27.62 -17.06 -45.82
N PHE A 478 28.33 -18.00 -45.22
CA PHE A 478 29.62 -18.49 -45.72
C PHE A 478 29.53 -19.78 -46.56
N ALA A 479 28.37 -20.45 -46.61
CA ALA A 479 28.16 -21.61 -47.49
C ALA A 479 28.36 -21.25 -48.97
N GLY A 480 28.09 -20.00 -49.35
CA GLY A 480 28.32 -19.45 -50.69
C GLY A 480 29.73 -18.91 -50.95
N THR A 481 30.79 -19.33 -50.25
CA THR A 481 32.16 -18.93 -50.60
C THR A 481 32.70 -19.65 -51.84
N HIS A 482 32.02 -20.70 -52.32
CA HIS A 482 32.38 -21.44 -53.54
C HIS A 482 31.37 -21.30 -54.70
N GLU A 483 30.19 -20.71 -54.47
CA GLU A 483 29.14 -20.42 -55.47
C GLU A 483 28.49 -19.03 -55.24
N LYS A 484 27.54 -18.58 -56.07
CA LYS A 484 26.83 -17.30 -55.81
C LYS A 484 26.15 -17.36 -54.44
N LEU A 485 26.28 -16.30 -53.62
CA LEU A 485 25.46 -16.13 -52.42
C LEU A 485 24.00 -16.32 -52.82
N SER A 486 23.27 -17.15 -52.07
CA SER A 486 21.81 -17.02 -52.06
C SER A 486 21.53 -15.60 -51.55
N GLU A 487 21.05 -14.73 -52.45
CA GLU A 487 20.75 -13.32 -52.15
C GLU A 487 19.83 -13.17 -50.92
N ASP A 488 19.09 -14.23 -50.59
CA ASP A 488 18.13 -14.29 -49.50
C ASP A 488 18.78 -14.21 -48.11
N VAL A 489 19.94 -14.83 -47.88
CA VAL A 489 20.53 -14.97 -46.52
C VAL A 489 21.13 -13.66 -46.00
N CYS A 490 21.58 -12.79 -46.90
CA CYS A 490 22.10 -11.45 -46.57
C CYS A 490 21.07 -10.34 -46.80
N ALA A 491 19.84 -10.69 -47.19
CA ALA A 491 18.77 -9.73 -47.32
C ALA A 491 18.33 -9.21 -45.93
N PRO A 492 17.88 -7.94 -45.83
CA PRO A 492 17.30 -7.41 -44.59
C PRO A 492 16.16 -8.28 -44.02
N SER A 493 15.40 -8.97 -44.90
CA SER A 493 14.32 -9.90 -44.55
C SER A 493 14.81 -11.09 -43.72
N ALA A 494 15.92 -11.74 -44.10
CA ALA A 494 16.46 -12.89 -43.37
C ALA A 494 16.92 -12.54 -41.95
N THR A 495 17.42 -11.32 -41.76
CA THR A 495 17.76 -10.81 -40.41
C THR A 495 16.51 -10.56 -39.58
N GLY A 496 15.45 -10.02 -40.18
CA GLY A 496 14.15 -9.85 -39.53
C GLY A 496 13.53 -11.19 -39.13
N GLU A 497 13.63 -12.20 -39.99
CA GLU A 497 13.19 -13.57 -39.69
C GLU A 497 14.01 -14.24 -38.59
N LEU A 498 15.33 -14.03 -38.55
CA LEU A 498 16.17 -14.51 -37.44
C LEU A 498 15.70 -13.89 -36.12
N VAL A 499 15.59 -12.56 -36.05
CA VAL A 499 15.10 -11.87 -34.84
C VAL A 499 13.71 -12.36 -34.45
N LYS A 500 12.82 -12.62 -35.42
CA LYS A 500 11.49 -13.18 -35.16
C LYS A 500 11.55 -14.62 -34.64
N LYS A 501 12.41 -15.49 -35.19
CA LYS A 501 12.63 -16.86 -34.70
C LYS A 501 13.23 -16.88 -33.28
N LEU A 502 14.03 -15.88 -32.94
CA LEU A 502 14.62 -15.73 -31.61
C LEU A 502 13.64 -15.15 -30.57
N ARG A 503 12.55 -14.50 -31.03
CA ARG A 503 11.39 -14.16 -30.22
C ARG A 503 10.44 -15.36 -30.19
N THR A 504 10.57 -16.25 -29.19
CA THR A 504 9.52 -17.25 -28.96
C THR A 504 8.30 -16.60 -28.31
N ASP A 505 7.12 -17.21 -28.48
CA ASP A 505 5.83 -16.69 -27.97
C ASP A 505 5.76 -16.60 -26.44
N ASN A 506 6.74 -17.17 -25.72
CA ASN A 506 6.80 -17.20 -24.26
C ASN A 506 8.03 -16.45 -23.73
N GLY A 507 7.85 -15.15 -23.43
CA GLY A 507 8.60 -14.40 -22.40
C GLY A 507 10.14 -14.32 -22.51
N TYR A 508 10.65 -13.11 -22.78
CA TYR A 508 12.05 -12.68 -22.64
C TYR A 508 13.19 -13.60 -23.17
N PRO A 509 13.02 -14.46 -24.19
CA PRO A 509 14.03 -15.47 -24.54
C PRO A 509 15.26 -14.84 -25.18
N LEU A 510 15.06 -13.74 -25.91
CA LEU A 510 16.13 -12.96 -26.53
C LEU A 510 17.07 -12.35 -25.49
N LEU A 511 16.52 -11.91 -24.35
CA LEU A 511 17.30 -11.32 -23.25
C LEU A 511 18.12 -12.37 -22.50
N GLY A 512 17.55 -13.57 -22.29
CA GLY A 512 18.25 -14.69 -21.64
C GLY A 512 19.44 -15.24 -22.41
N ASN A 513 19.56 -14.92 -23.70
CA ASN A 513 20.61 -15.42 -24.59
C ASN A 513 21.53 -14.32 -25.13
N ALA A 514 21.59 -13.17 -24.47
CA ALA A 514 22.46 -12.07 -24.90
C ALA A 514 23.96 -12.41 -24.94
N SER A 515 24.40 -13.49 -24.28
CA SER A 515 25.77 -14.02 -24.42
C SER A 515 26.09 -14.47 -25.85
N ALA A 516 25.11 -15.00 -26.59
CA ALA A 516 25.30 -15.39 -27.99
C ALA A 516 25.62 -14.19 -28.89
N VAL A 517 25.09 -13.01 -28.55
CA VAL A 517 25.36 -11.74 -29.24
C VAL A 517 26.82 -11.30 -29.02
N THR A 518 27.32 -11.44 -27.79
CA THR A 518 28.74 -11.16 -27.47
C THR A 518 29.68 -12.12 -28.21
N GLU A 519 29.39 -13.42 -28.21
CA GLU A 519 30.19 -14.44 -28.92
C GLU A 519 30.21 -14.18 -30.44
N LEU A 520 29.05 -13.85 -31.03
CA LEU A 520 28.98 -13.46 -32.43
C LEU A 520 29.81 -12.20 -32.71
N GLY A 521 29.84 -11.25 -31.79
CA GLY A 521 30.74 -10.10 -31.84
C GLY A 521 32.20 -10.49 -31.88
N HIS A 522 32.67 -11.31 -30.93
CA HIS A 522 34.06 -11.78 -30.92
C HIS A 522 34.43 -12.50 -32.23
N PHE A 523 33.52 -13.33 -32.74
CA PHE A 523 33.69 -14.01 -34.01
C PHE A 523 33.81 -13.02 -35.18
N ALA A 524 32.93 -12.02 -35.27
CA ALA A 524 32.98 -10.99 -36.32
C ALA A 524 34.28 -10.16 -36.29
N THR A 525 34.81 -9.85 -35.11
CA THR A 525 36.10 -9.17 -34.95
C THR A 525 37.25 -10.03 -35.47
N LYS A 526 37.28 -11.31 -35.08
CA LYS A 526 38.30 -12.26 -35.55
C LYS A 526 38.28 -12.40 -37.07
N MET A 527 37.10 -12.59 -37.66
CA MET A 527 36.93 -12.70 -39.12
C MET A 527 37.35 -11.42 -39.85
N SER A 528 37.10 -10.24 -39.26
CA SER A 528 37.56 -8.96 -39.81
C SER A 528 39.10 -8.88 -39.85
N ALA A 529 39.78 -9.34 -38.80
CA ALA A 529 41.25 -9.34 -38.73
C ALA A 529 41.86 -10.32 -39.75
N GLU A 530 41.28 -11.52 -39.88
CA GLU A 530 41.72 -12.50 -40.87
C GLU A 530 41.49 -12.02 -42.32
N LEU A 531 40.37 -11.33 -42.58
CA LEU A 531 40.13 -10.68 -43.87
C LEU A 531 41.19 -9.62 -44.18
N ALA A 532 41.55 -8.77 -43.22
CA ALA A 532 42.58 -7.75 -43.41
C ALA A 532 43.95 -8.37 -43.74
N SER A 533 44.32 -9.46 -43.05
CA SER A 533 45.52 -10.25 -43.36
C SER A 533 45.48 -10.81 -44.79
N THR A 534 44.32 -11.34 -45.21
CA THR A 534 44.10 -11.88 -46.56
C THR A 534 44.23 -10.80 -47.63
N VAL A 535 43.59 -9.64 -47.44
CA VAL A 535 43.71 -8.49 -48.35
C VAL A 535 45.17 -8.10 -48.56
N LYS A 536 45.95 -8.01 -47.47
CA LYS A 536 47.38 -7.65 -47.53
C LYS A 536 48.18 -8.68 -48.33
N ARG A 537 47.91 -9.97 -48.16
CA ARG A 537 48.59 -11.04 -48.90
C ARG A 537 48.23 -11.04 -50.39
N VAL A 538 46.95 -10.97 -50.73
CA VAL A 538 46.52 -10.91 -52.14
C VAL A 538 47.10 -9.68 -52.83
N SER A 539 47.11 -8.52 -52.16
CA SER A 539 47.77 -7.32 -52.68
C SER A 539 49.26 -7.53 -52.95
N THR A 540 49.96 -8.24 -52.05
CA THR A 540 51.37 -8.60 -52.25
C THR A 540 51.55 -9.49 -53.48
N ALA A 541 50.68 -10.49 -53.67
CA ALA A 541 50.69 -11.35 -54.86
C ALA A 541 50.44 -10.54 -56.14
N THR A 542 49.50 -9.58 -56.13
CA THR A 542 49.27 -8.67 -57.26
C THR A 542 50.51 -7.86 -57.62
N VAL A 543 51.24 -7.33 -56.63
CA VAL A 543 52.50 -6.62 -56.86
C VAL A 543 53.55 -7.56 -57.48
N ARG A 544 53.69 -8.79 -56.97
CA ARG A 544 54.61 -9.79 -57.56
C ARG A 544 54.24 -10.16 -58.99
N ALA A 545 52.95 -10.20 -59.33
CA ALA A 545 52.51 -10.45 -60.69
C ALA A 545 52.94 -9.33 -61.64
N ALA A 546 52.83 -8.07 -61.21
CA ALA A 546 53.31 -6.93 -61.98
C ALA A 546 54.84 -6.95 -62.17
N GLU A 547 55.61 -7.30 -61.13
CA GLU A 547 57.06 -7.43 -61.22
C GLU A 547 57.50 -8.57 -62.15
N ALA A 548 56.83 -9.74 -62.08
CA ALA A 548 57.11 -10.86 -62.96
C ALA A 548 56.80 -10.54 -64.43
N ASN A 549 55.68 -9.86 -64.70
CA ASN A 549 55.35 -9.34 -66.03
C ASN A 549 56.41 -8.38 -66.56
N LYS A 550 56.88 -7.45 -65.71
CA LYS A 550 57.94 -6.50 -66.08
C LYS A 550 59.25 -7.22 -66.38
N ALA A 551 59.62 -8.23 -65.59
CA ALA A 551 60.83 -9.02 -65.80
C ALA A 551 60.79 -9.79 -67.13
N LEU A 552 59.65 -10.42 -67.46
CA LEU A 552 59.45 -11.08 -68.76
C LEU A 552 59.55 -10.08 -69.92
N ALA A 553 58.86 -8.94 -69.84
CA ALA A 553 58.91 -7.92 -70.88
C ALA A 553 60.34 -7.40 -71.13
N GLU A 554 61.11 -7.20 -70.05
CA GLU A 554 62.51 -6.79 -70.13
C GLU A 554 63.42 -7.89 -70.70
N ALA A 555 63.22 -9.16 -70.32
CA ALA A 555 63.95 -10.30 -70.89
C ALA A 555 63.74 -10.40 -72.41
N VAL A 556 62.47 -10.32 -72.86
CA VAL A 556 62.11 -10.30 -74.29
C VAL A 556 62.73 -9.10 -75.00
N ARG A 557 62.73 -7.91 -74.37
CA ARG A 557 63.36 -6.70 -74.94
C ARG A 557 64.86 -6.88 -75.12
N ARG A 558 65.56 -7.44 -74.12
CA ARG A 558 67.01 -7.73 -74.19
C ARG A 558 67.31 -8.73 -75.30
N ALA A 559 66.55 -9.83 -75.36
CA ALA A 559 66.69 -10.83 -76.41
C ALA A 559 66.53 -10.24 -77.82
N ARG A 560 65.50 -9.40 -78.03
CA ARG A 560 65.27 -8.73 -79.32
C ARG A 560 66.39 -7.76 -79.68
N LYS A 561 66.89 -6.99 -78.70
CA LYS A 561 68.01 -6.06 -78.92
C LYS A 561 69.30 -6.79 -79.29
N GLU A 562 69.59 -7.89 -78.60
CA GLU A 562 70.75 -8.74 -78.88
C GLU A 562 70.65 -9.39 -80.27
N ALA A 563 69.48 -9.96 -80.61
CA ALA A 563 69.26 -10.54 -81.93
C ALA A 563 69.40 -9.50 -83.06
N ALA A 564 68.92 -8.28 -82.85
CA ALA A 564 69.10 -7.18 -83.81
C ALA A 564 70.58 -6.79 -83.97
N TRP A 565 71.32 -6.72 -82.86
CA TRP A 565 72.76 -6.41 -82.88
C TRP A 565 73.59 -7.48 -83.61
N ARG A 566 73.23 -8.76 -83.44
CA ARG A 566 73.89 -9.89 -84.13
C ARG A 566 73.59 -9.92 -85.64
N ARG A 567 72.37 -9.59 -86.08
CA ARG A 567 71.99 -9.54 -87.51
C ARG A 567 72.64 -8.38 -88.26
N CYS A 568 72.86 -7.25 -87.59
CA CYS A 568 73.49 -6.06 -88.17
C CYS A 568 74.70 -5.66 -87.32
N PRO A 569 75.87 -6.30 -87.49
CA PRO A 569 77.05 -5.95 -86.72
C PRO A 569 77.38 -4.47 -86.93
N PRO A 570 77.78 -3.71 -85.89
CA PRO A 570 78.13 -2.30 -86.01
C PRO A 570 79.15 -2.06 -87.13
N LEU A 571 79.07 -0.91 -87.81
CA LEU A 571 79.92 -0.57 -88.96
C LEU A 571 81.43 -0.78 -88.67
N TYR A 572 81.88 -0.54 -87.43
CA TYR A 572 83.29 -0.77 -87.04
C TYR A 572 83.71 -2.24 -87.09
N ARG A 573 82.81 -3.20 -86.79
CA ARG A 573 83.07 -4.64 -86.94
C ARG A 573 83.00 -5.07 -88.40
N GLN A 574 82.08 -4.51 -89.18
CA GLN A 574 82.04 -4.75 -90.64
C GLN A 574 83.32 -4.23 -91.31
N LEU A 575 83.83 -3.07 -90.88
CA LEU A 575 85.11 -2.49 -91.31
C LEU A 575 86.31 -3.32 -90.84
N LEU A 576 86.33 -3.79 -89.58
CA LEU A 576 87.40 -4.66 -89.07
C LEU A 576 87.45 -6.00 -89.80
N SER A 577 86.30 -6.62 -90.11
CA SER A 577 86.24 -7.85 -90.91
C SER A 577 86.68 -7.63 -92.36
N ALA A 578 86.40 -6.46 -92.93
CA ALA A 578 86.90 -6.07 -94.25
C ALA A 578 88.41 -5.78 -94.24
N LEU A 579 88.96 -5.28 -93.13
CA LEU A 579 90.39 -5.02 -92.94
C LEU A 579 91.19 -6.29 -92.60
N SER A 580 90.61 -7.23 -91.85
CA SER A 580 91.23 -8.51 -91.49
C SER A 580 91.26 -9.54 -92.63
N GLY A 581 90.57 -9.29 -93.74
CA GLY A 581 90.67 -10.09 -94.96
C GLY A 581 91.86 -9.72 -95.87
N LYS A 582 92.73 -8.81 -95.43
CA LYS A 582 93.87 -8.27 -96.21
C LYS A 582 95.23 -8.35 -95.52
N TRP A 583 95.41 -9.26 -94.56
CA TRP A 583 96.73 -9.65 -94.03
C TRP A 583 96.85 -11.16 -93.94
#